data_AF-A0A7X7PJ74-F1
#
_entry.id   AF-A0A7X7PJ74-F1
#
_cell.length_a   1.000
_cell.length_b   1.000
_cell.length_c   1.000
_cell.angle_alpha   90.00
_cell.angle_beta   90.00
_cell.angle_gamma   90.00
#
_symmetry.space_group_name_H-M   'P 1'
#
loop_
_entity.id
_entity.type
_entity.pdbx_description
1 polymer ?
#
loop_
_entity_poly.entity_id
_entity_poly.type
_entity_poly.pdbx_seq_one_letter_code
_entity_poly.pdbx_strand_id
1 'polypeptide(L)'
;MMQYAVYGGTLRSELPFPELPTTTGSSNWLLEVRRDAPPAPNQAVQLGHRRVGVEEYTLLRHQAGYRLTYQHAGTFDITPATGTIRWHPIADAPPELARAIVLGPALALLLELDGRFCLHGSCVVAGAEAIAFVGPKHFGKSTL
;
A
#
# COMPACT_ATOMS: atom_id res chain seq x y z
N MET A 1 17.43 -6.21 -4.91
CA MET A 1 16.11 -5.52 -4.94
C MET A 1 15.80 -5.16 -6.37
N MET A 2 14.55 -5.37 -6.80
CA MET A 2 14.05 -4.97 -8.12
C MET A 2 13.37 -3.60 -8.05
N GLN A 3 13.17 -2.95 -9.19
CA GLN A 3 12.50 -1.67 -9.31
C GLN A 3 11.33 -1.78 -10.27
N TYR A 4 10.20 -1.19 -9.88
CA TYR A 4 8.92 -1.27 -10.58
C TYR A 4 8.33 0.12 -10.78
N ALA A 5 7.74 0.36 -11.95
CA ALA A 5 6.98 1.59 -12.20
C ALA A 5 5.55 1.41 -11.68
N VAL A 6 5.09 2.34 -10.85
CA VAL A 6 3.76 2.31 -10.23
C VAL A 6 3.31 3.73 -9.86
N TYR A 7 2.05 4.07 -10.12
CA TYR A 7 1.46 5.40 -9.80
C TYR A 7 2.30 6.61 -10.24
N GLY A 8 2.95 6.51 -11.41
CA GLY A 8 3.82 7.55 -11.95
C GLY A 8 5.17 7.73 -11.24
N GLY A 9 5.52 6.83 -10.31
CA GLY A 9 6.81 6.78 -9.63
C GLY A 9 7.45 5.41 -9.67
N THR A 10 8.51 5.23 -8.88
CA THR A 10 9.32 4.01 -8.83
C THR A 10 9.33 3.40 -7.43
N LEU A 11 8.87 2.16 -7.33
CA LEU A 11 8.98 1.32 -6.13
C LEU A 11 10.20 0.40 -6.24
N ARG A 12 11.17 0.56 -5.34
CA ARG A 12 12.26 -0.40 -5.14
C ARG A 12 11.82 -1.41 -4.08
N SER A 13 11.98 -2.70 -4.34
CA SER A 13 11.40 -3.75 -3.50
C SER A 13 12.31 -4.97 -3.32
N GLU A 14 12.28 -5.54 -2.12
CA GLU A 14 12.78 -6.89 -1.81
C GLU A 14 11.80 -7.98 -2.26
N LEU A 15 10.49 -7.70 -2.25
CA LEU A 15 9.44 -8.59 -2.73
C LEU A 15 9.28 -8.46 -4.26
N PRO A 16 9.20 -9.56 -5.03
CA PRO A 16 8.93 -9.49 -6.46
C PRO A 16 7.49 -9.07 -6.73
N PHE A 17 7.27 -8.13 -7.66
CA PHE A 17 5.96 -7.69 -8.14
C PHE A 17 5.77 -8.05 -9.63
N PRO A 18 5.41 -9.30 -9.96
CA PRO A 18 5.23 -9.73 -11.35
C PRO A 18 4.11 -8.98 -12.10
N GLU A 19 3.16 -8.39 -11.39
CA GLU A 19 2.06 -7.59 -11.94
C GLU A 19 2.47 -6.17 -12.37
N LEU A 20 3.71 -5.74 -12.08
CA LEU A 20 4.20 -4.41 -12.40
C LEU A 20 5.28 -4.45 -13.49
N PRO A 21 5.33 -3.43 -14.37
CA PRO A 21 6.46 -3.27 -15.28
C PRO A 21 7.73 -2.96 -14.48
N THR A 22 8.84 -3.60 -14.85
CA THR A 22 10.15 -3.27 -14.32
C THR A 22 10.63 -1.94 -14.87
N THR A 23 11.44 -1.23 -14.09
CA THR A 23 12.00 0.07 -14.49
C THR A 23 13.38 0.28 -13.86
N THR A 24 14.07 1.35 -14.26
CA THR A 24 15.34 1.78 -13.68
C THR A 24 15.32 3.28 -13.42
N GLY A 25 15.88 3.73 -12.31
CA GLY A 25 15.99 5.17 -12.01
C GLY A 25 16.10 5.48 -10.53
N SER A 26 15.76 6.72 -10.16
CA SER A 26 15.55 7.10 -8.77
C SER A 26 14.28 6.45 -8.23
N SER A 27 14.33 6.06 -6.96
CA SER A 27 13.23 5.40 -6.27
C SER A 27 12.45 6.40 -5.43
N ASN A 28 11.13 6.43 -5.59
CA ASN A 28 10.23 7.23 -4.75
C ASN A 28 9.88 6.48 -3.46
N TRP A 29 9.75 5.15 -3.55
CA TRP A 29 9.35 4.31 -2.44
C TRP A 29 10.22 3.08 -2.32
N LEU A 30 10.44 2.65 -1.08
CA LEU A 30 11.22 1.45 -0.76
C LEU A 30 10.36 0.48 0.04
N LEU A 31 10.21 -0.76 -0.46
CA LEU A 31 9.65 -1.87 0.32
C LEU A 31 10.76 -2.76 0.84
N GLU A 32 10.79 -2.93 2.16
CA GLU A 32 11.71 -3.82 2.86
C GLU A 32 10.93 -4.89 3.63
N VAL A 33 11.41 -6.13 3.62
CA VAL A 33 10.87 -7.24 4.41
C VAL A 33 11.69 -7.39 5.69
N ARG A 34 11.00 -7.53 6.82
CA ARG A 34 11.60 -7.59 8.16
C ARG A 34 11.06 -8.79 8.90
N ARG A 35 11.93 -9.75 9.24
CA ARG A 35 11.53 -11.02 9.89
C ARG A 35 11.47 -10.92 11.41
N ASP A 36 11.92 -9.81 11.96
CA ASP A 36 11.79 -9.41 13.36
C ASP A 36 10.38 -8.89 13.66
N ALA A 37 10.00 -8.98 14.94
CA ALA A 37 8.74 -8.41 15.39
C ALA A 37 8.72 -6.90 15.16
N PRO A 38 7.59 -6.31 14.72
CA PRO A 38 7.50 -4.88 14.53
C PRO A 38 7.72 -4.18 15.88
N PRO A 39 8.48 -3.08 15.92
CA PRO A 39 8.74 -2.37 17.18
C PRO A 39 7.42 -1.88 17.78
N ALA A 40 7.33 -1.78 19.12
CA ALA A 40 6.16 -1.20 19.76
C ALA A 40 5.99 0.26 19.29
N PRO A 41 4.79 0.67 18.83
CA PRO A 41 4.61 2.00 18.28
C PRO A 41 4.58 3.03 19.42
N ASN A 42 5.51 4.00 19.39
CA ASN A 42 5.58 5.06 20.39
C ASN A 42 4.51 6.14 20.13
N GLN A 43 3.82 6.60 21.17
CA GLN A 43 2.77 7.62 21.10
C GLN A 43 1.72 7.33 20.01
N ALA A 44 1.26 6.08 19.95
CA ALA A 44 0.33 5.63 18.91
C ALA A 44 -1.08 6.17 19.13
N VAL A 45 -1.69 6.69 18.08
CA VAL A 45 -3.11 7.06 18.00
C VAL A 45 -3.78 6.20 16.94
N GLN A 46 -4.86 5.50 17.31
CA GLN A 46 -5.66 4.75 16.34
C GLN A 46 -6.50 5.70 15.50
N LEU A 47 -6.25 5.71 14.20
CA LEU A 47 -6.98 6.53 13.23
C LEU A 47 -8.13 5.75 12.57
N GLY A 48 -8.00 4.44 12.46
CA GLY A 48 -8.99 3.59 11.83
C GLY A 48 -8.95 2.17 12.34
N HIS A 49 -10.13 1.56 12.39
CA HIS A 49 -10.30 0.14 12.67
C HIS A 49 -11.45 -0.38 11.81
N ARG A 50 -11.25 -1.57 11.23
CA ARG A 50 -12.26 -2.24 10.43
C ARG A 50 -12.24 -3.73 10.74
N ARG A 51 -13.43 -4.30 10.90
CA ARG A 51 -13.64 -5.74 11.03
C ARG A 51 -14.42 -6.28 9.84
N VAL A 52 -13.94 -7.35 9.22
CA VAL A 52 -14.61 -8.06 8.13
C VAL A 52 -14.66 -9.54 8.47
N GLY A 53 -15.81 -10.02 8.92
CA GLY A 53 -15.92 -11.35 9.50
C GLY A 53 -15.09 -11.44 10.79
N VAL A 54 -14.12 -12.35 10.80
CA VAL A 54 -13.18 -12.54 11.93
C VAL A 54 -11.90 -11.71 11.79
N GLU A 55 -11.65 -11.15 10.61
CA GLU A 55 -10.43 -10.40 10.31
C GLU A 55 -10.55 -8.97 10.83
N GLU A 56 -9.50 -8.49 11.50
CA GLU A 56 -9.37 -7.10 11.91
C GLU A 56 -8.23 -6.39 11.18
N TYR A 57 -8.48 -5.13 10.88
CA TYR A 57 -7.55 -4.23 10.23
C TYR A 57 -7.47 -2.95 11.03
N THR A 58 -6.26 -2.47 11.30
CA THR A 58 -6.04 -1.21 12.03
C THR A 58 -5.11 -0.29 11.28
N LEU A 59 -5.39 1.01 11.37
CA LEU A 59 -4.49 2.09 10.99
C LEU A 59 -4.15 2.90 12.25
N LEU A 60 -2.86 2.95 12.57
CA LEU A 60 -2.33 3.77 13.64
C LEU A 60 -1.42 4.86 13.06
N ARG A 61 -1.38 6.01 13.71
CA ARG A 61 -0.32 7.01 13.55
C ARG A 61 0.56 7.00 14.78
N HIS A 62 1.87 7.02 14.60
CA HIS A 62 2.86 7.10 15.67
C HIS A 62 3.92 8.15 15.31
N GLN A 63 4.83 8.46 16.24
CA GLN A 63 5.82 9.54 16.05
C GLN A 63 6.64 9.42 14.75
N ALA A 64 7.03 8.20 14.38
CA ALA A 64 7.83 7.94 13.17
C ALA A 64 7.02 7.77 11.86
N GLY A 65 5.68 7.79 11.89
CA GLY A 65 4.86 7.54 10.70
C GLY A 65 3.54 6.84 11.00
N TYR A 66 3.22 5.83 10.19
CA TYR A 66 1.94 5.12 10.25
C TYR A 66 2.15 3.62 10.28
N ARG A 67 1.22 2.90 10.90
CA ARG A 67 1.18 1.45 10.93
C ARG A 67 -0.15 0.93 10.42
N LEU A 68 -0.07 0.08 9.41
CA LEU A 68 -1.19 -0.77 8.99
C LEU A 68 -0.99 -2.17 9.55
N THR A 69 -2.01 -2.74 10.17
CA THR A 69 -1.98 -4.14 10.62
C THR A 69 -3.12 -4.91 9.95
N TYR A 70 -2.76 -6.02 9.33
CA TYR A 70 -3.67 -6.98 8.69
C TYR A 70 -3.42 -8.35 9.32
N GLN A 71 -4.41 -8.94 9.99
CA GLN A 71 -4.21 -10.21 10.72
C GLN A 71 -3.58 -11.30 9.85
N HIS A 72 -4.02 -11.45 8.59
CA HIS A 72 -3.52 -12.46 7.65
C HIS A 72 -2.21 -12.12 6.90
N ALA A 73 -1.73 -10.88 6.96
CA ALA A 73 -0.54 -10.47 6.21
C ALA A 73 0.59 -9.96 7.12
N GLY A 74 0.27 -9.51 8.33
CA GLY A 74 1.20 -8.90 9.26
C GLY A 74 1.11 -7.38 9.28
N THR A 75 2.23 -6.76 9.63
CA THR A 75 2.31 -5.33 9.95
C THR A 75 3.13 -4.58 8.91
N PHE A 76 2.65 -3.41 8.50
CA PHE A 76 3.32 -2.53 7.56
C PHE A 76 3.58 -1.19 8.25
N ASP A 77 4.85 -0.91 8.55
CA ASP A 77 5.30 0.38 9.06
C ASP A 77 5.68 1.28 7.90
N ILE A 78 5.01 2.42 7.82
CA ILE A 78 5.12 3.38 6.73
C ILE A 78 5.77 4.64 7.29
N THR A 79 6.90 5.03 6.71
CA THR A 79 7.64 6.25 7.04
C THR A 79 7.52 7.23 5.87
N PRO A 80 6.59 8.20 5.93
CA PRO A 80 6.31 9.09 4.79
C PRO A 80 7.50 9.93 4.37
N ALA A 81 8.29 10.42 5.33
CA ALA A 81 9.45 11.27 5.08
C ALA A 81 10.49 10.63 4.15
N THR A 82 10.56 9.30 4.11
CA THR A 82 11.52 8.54 3.28
C THR A 82 10.83 7.68 2.22
N GLY A 83 9.49 7.70 2.16
CA GLY A 83 8.72 6.80 1.29
C GLY A 83 8.93 5.30 1.60
N THR A 84 9.36 4.95 2.81
CA THR A 84 9.71 3.57 3.17
C THR A 84 8.51 2.83 3.74
N ILE A 85 8.30 1.60 3.27
CA ILE A 85 7.35 0.62 3.78
C ILE A 85 8.17 -0.55 4.31
N ARG A 86 8.05 -0.86 5.60
CA ARG A 86 8.62 -2.07 6.20
C ARG A 86 7.52 -3.05 6.50
N TRP A 87 7.59 -4.20 5.86
CA TRP A 87 6.64 -5.27 6.08
C TRP A 87 7.22 -6.31 7.04
N HIS A 88 6.52 -6.51 8.15
CA HIS A 88 6.76 -7.54 9.15
C HIS A 88 5.69 -8.64 8.96
N PRO A 89 6.00 -9.72 8.21
CA PRO A 89 5.04 -10.77 7.91
C PRO A 89 4.69 -11.58 9.15
N ILE A 90 3.46 -12.08 9.22
CA ILE A 90 3.17 -13.23 10.07
C ILE A 90 3.80 -14.50 9.49
N ALA A 91 3.83 -15.58 10.28
CA ALA A 91 4.19 -16.89 9.77
C ALA A 91 3.30 -17.25 8.56
N ASP A 92 3.92 -17.75 7.49
CA ASP A 92 3.26 -18.19 6.26
C ASP A 92 2.40 -17.13 5.55
N ALA A 93 2.67 -15.83 5.79
CA ALA A 93 1.97 -14.75 5.12
C ALA A 93 2.08 -14.87 3.58
N PRO A 94 0.96 -15.00 2.85
CA PRO A 94 1.01 -15.14 1.40
C PRO A 94 1.57 -13.86 0.74
N PRO A 95 2.64 -13.95 -0.08
CA PRO A 95 3.26 -12.78 -0.68
C PRO A 95 2.29 -11.91 -1.51
N GLU A 96 1.30 -12.52 -2.15
CA GLU A 96 0.26 -11.84 -2.92
C GLU A 96 -0.60 -10.89 -2.08
N LEU A 97 -0.88 -11.24 -0.82
CA LEU A 97 -1.65 -10.37 0.07
C LEU A 97 -0.81 -9.15 0.46
N ALA A 98 0.48 -9.34 0.71
CA ALA A 98 1.40 -8.24 0.95
C ALA A 98 1.52 -7.32 -0.26
N ARG A 99 1.60 -7.88 -1.48
CA ARG A 99 1.59 -7.06 -2.71
C ARG A 99 0.31 -6.24 -2.83
N ALA A 100 -0.85 -6.86 -2.63
CA ALA A 100 -2.13 -6.16 -2.68
C ALA A 100 -2.22 -5.03 -1.63
N ILE A 101 -1.71 -5.25 -0.42
CA ILE A 101 -1.69 -4.23 0.65
C ILE A 101 -0.70 -3.10 0.32
N VAL A 102 0.47 -3.42 -0.23
CA VAL A 102 1.46 -2.42 -0.65
C VAL A 102 0.90 -1.56 -1.78
N LEU A 103 0.38 -2.19 -2.84
CA LEU A 103 -0.14 -1.47 -4.00
C LEU A 103 -1.43 -0.71 -3.71
N GLY A 104 -2.29 -1.24 -2.85
CA GLY A 104 -3.50 -0.54 -2.44
C GLY A 104 -3.23 0.44 -1.30
N PRO A 105 -3.62 0.10 -0.06
CA PRO A 105 -3.69 1.03 1.05
C PRO A 105 -2.35 1.66 1.45
N ALA A 106 -1.21 0.96 1.36
CA ALA A 106 0.06 1.54 1.80
C ALA A 106 0.57 2.65 0.87
N LEU A 107 0.60 2.40 -0.45
CA LEU A 107 0.96 3.43 -1.42
C LEU A 107 -0.12 4.52 -1.52
N ALA A 108 -1.40 4.19 -1.40
CA ALA A 108 -2.46 5.21 -1.34
C ALA A 108 -2.23 6.20 -0.18
N LEU A 109 -1.87 5.70 1.02
CA LEU A 109 -1.54 6.56 2.15
C LEU A 109 -0.32 7.44 1.87
N LEU A 110 0.75 6.89 1.28
CA LEU A 110 1.94 7.66 0.92
C LEU A 110 1.65 8.75 -0.12
N LEU A 111 0.82 8.44 -1.13
CA LEU A 111 0.40 9.39 -2.15
C LEU A 111 -0.45 10.51 -1.54
N GLU A 112 -1.39 10.18 -0.65
CA GLU A 112 -2.22 11.17 0.05
C GLU A 112 -1.38 12.11 0.92
N LEU A 113 -0.40 11.58 1.64
CA LEU A 113 0.53 12.36 2.45
C LEU A 113 1.50 13.21 1.61
N ASP A 114 1.73 12.83 0.34
CA ASP A 114 2.44 13.62 -0.67
C ASP A 114 1.52 14.65 -1.37
N GLY A 115 0.29 14.85 -0.86
CA GLY A 115 -0.66 15.83 -1.39
C GLY A 115 -1.42 15.37 -2.64
N ARG A 116 -1.37 14.08 -2.99
CA ARG A 116 -2.09 13.52 -4.14
C ARG A 116 -3.43 12.94 -3.70
N PHE A 117 -4.49 13.38 -4.35
CA PHE A 117 -5.83 12.88 -4.05
C PHE A 117 -6.04 11.48 -4.66
N CYS A 118 -6.29 10.48 -3.82
CA CYS A 118 -6.51 9.10 -4.25
C CYS A 118 -8.00 8.73 -4.29
N LEU A 119 -8.44 8.14 -5.40
CA LEU A 119 -9.82 7.66 -5.59
C LEU A 119 -9.84 6.14 -5.78
N HIS A 120 -10.80 5.47 -5.14
CA HIS A 120 -11.07 4.07 -5.40
C HIS A 120 -12.02 3.92 -6.60
N GLY A 121 -11.45 3.75 -7.79
CA GLY A 121 -12.19 3.64 -9.05
C GLY A 121 -11.45 2.81 -10.09
N SER A 122 -12.04 2.73 -11.27
CA SER A 122 -11.39 2.24 -12.51
C SER A 122 -11.18 3.43 -13.45
N CYS A 123 -10.27 3.27 -14.41
CA CYS A 123 -10.00 4.29 -15.41
C CYS A 123 -9.64 3.62 -16.74
N VAL A 124 -10.09 4.20 -17.84
CA VAL A 124 -9.74 3.81 -19.19
C VAL A 124 -9.19 5.01 -19.96
N VAL A 125 -8.30 4.74 -20.92
CA VAL A 125 -7.76 5.75 -21.83
C VAL A 125 -8.49 5.64 -23.17
N ALA A 126 -9.06 6.75 -23.64
CA ALA A 126 -9.76 6.85 -24.91
C ALA A 126 -9.09 7.94 -25.76
N GLY A 127 -8.15 7.55 -26.63
CA GLY A 127 -7.33 8.50 -27.39
C GLY A 127 -6.42 9.32 -26.46
N ALA A 128 -6.61 10.64 -26.46
CA ALA A 128 -5.87 11.57 -25.58
C ALA A 128 -6.59 11.86 -24.25
N GLU A 129 -7.75 11.23 -24.02
CA GLU A 129 -8.58 11.47 -22.84
C GLU A 129 -8.51 10.28 -21.87
N ALA A 130 -8.76 10.55 -20.60
CA ALA A 130 -8.91 9.55 -19.56
C ALA A 130 -10.31 9.65 -18.95
N ILE A 131 -11.01 8.53 -18.83
CA ILE A 131 -12.36 8.43 -18.25
C ILE A 131 -12.26 7.60 -16.98
N ALA A 132 -12.62 8.20 -15.85
CA ALA A 132 -12.62 7.55 -14.54
C ALA A 132 -14.04 7.19 -14.09
N PHE A 133 -14.23 5.95 -13.63
CA PHE A 133 -15.48 5.47 -13.06
C PHE A 133 -15.35 5.33 -11.54
N VAL A 134 -16.17 6.08 -10.80
CA VAL A 134 -16.20 6.11 -9.34
C VAL A 134 -17.64 5.94 -8.85
N GLY A 135 -17.81 5.28 -7.71
CA GLY A 135 -19.12 4.85 -7.23
C GLY A 135 -19.06 3.63 -6.30
N PRO A 136 -20.18 3.24 -5.67
CA PRO A 136 -20.23 2.13 -4.71
C PRO A 136 -19.86 0.78 -5.32
N LYS A 137 -19.59 -0.23 -4.47
CA LYS A 137 -19.47 -1.62 -4.93
C LYS A 137 -20.76 -2.03 -5.66
N HIS A 138 -20.63 -2.91 -6.67
CA HIS A 138 -21.73 -3.42 -7.51
C HIS A 138 -22.37 -2.43 -8.51
N PHE A 139 -21.86 -1.19 -8.61
CA PHE A 139 -22.36 -0.20 -9.58
C PHE A 139 -21.64 -0.26 -10.94
N GLY A 140 -20.99 -1.38 -11.26
CA GLY A 140 -20.39 -1.60 -12.59
C GLY A 140 -19.06 -0.90 -12.87
N LYS A 141 -18.43 -0.16 -11.94
CA LYS A 141 -17.13 0.50 -12.18
C LYS A 141 -16.09 -0.39 -12.85
N SER A 142 -15.92 -1.62 -12.38
CA SER A 142 -14.90 -2.54 -12.91
C SER A 142 -15.31 -3.21 -14.23
N THR A 143 -16.54 -3.01 -14.68
CA THR A 143 -17.11 -3.62 -15.89
C THR A 143 -17.30 -2.60 -17.01
N LEU A 144 -17.53 -1.33 -16.66
CA LEU A 144 -17.55 -0.16 -17.55
C LEU A 144 -16.12 0.36 -17.77
#